data_AF-A0A8T3Q2W3-F1
#
_entry.id   AF-A0A8T3Q2W3-F1
#
_cell.length_a   1.000
_cell.length_b   1.000
_cell.length_c   1.000
_cell.angle_alpha   90.00
_cell.angle_beta   90.00
_cell.angle_gamma   90.00
#
_symmetry.space_group_name_H-M   'P 1'
#
loop_
_entity.id
_entity.type
_entity.pdbx_description
1 polymer ?
#
loop_
_entity_poly.entity_id
_entity_poly.type
_entity_poly.pdbx_seq_one_letter_code
_entity_poly.pdbx_strand_id
1 'polypeptide(L)'
;MERMRGAALLISSGQDRMWPCGPMSEVATRRLAAAGVAHEHLHFAEAGHPIAPPPYGPATELVSPGPGVAFDMGGTPAANATARAAGWRRAIEFLSEHLGA
;
A
#
# COMPACT_ATOMS: atom_id res chain seq x y z
N MET A 1 -15.81 1.56 4.44
CA MET A 1 -15.12 0.35 4.94
C MET A 1 -16.09 -0.52 5.73
N GLU A 2 -16.75 -0.02 6.78
CA GLU A 2 -17.63 -0.85 7.64
C GLU A 2 -18.90 -1.44 6.98
N ARG A 3 -19.23 -1.06 5.73
CA ARG A 3 -20.35 -1.63 4.97
C ARG A 3 -19.90 -2.58 3.85
N MET A 4 -18.62 -2.94 3.81
CA MET A 4 -18.08 -3.85 2.80
C MET A 4 -18.64 -5.25 3.01
N ARG A 5 -18.96 -5.93 1.89
CA ARG A 5 -19.44 -7.32 1.89
C ARG A 5 -18.37 -8.33 1.46
N GLY A 6 -17.20 -7.85 1.06
CA GLY A 6 -16.04 -8.66 0.68
C GLY A 6 -14.86 -8.38 1.61
N ALA A 7 -13.89 -9.28 1.59
CA ALA A 7 -12.65 -9.10 2.34
C ALA A 7 -11.84 -7.90 1.82
N ALA A 8 -11.03 -7.30 2.67
CA ALA A 8 -10.19 -6.14 2.33
C ALA A 8 -8.70 -6.44 2.51
N LEU A 9 -7.89 -6.15 1.49
CA LEU A 9 -6.43 -6.09 1.62
C LEU A 9 -5.99 -4.62 1.63
N LEU A 10 -5.26 -4.22 2.67
CA LEU A 10 -4.64 -2.91 2.78
C LEU A 10 -3.14 -3.06 2.61
N ILE A 11 -2.54 -2.23 1.74
CA ILE A 11 -1.09 -2.17 1.53
C ILE A 11 -0.66 -0.73 1.78
N SER A 12 0.33 -0.53 2.64
CA SER A 12 0.74 0.81 3.10
C SER A 12 2.24 0.92 3.31
N SER A 13 2.73 2.14 3.27
CA SER A 13 4.14 2.53 3.46
C SER A 13 4.33 3.41 4.69
N GLY A 14 5.48 3.25 5.37
CA GLY A 14 5.83 4.03 6.57
C GLY A 14 6.63 5.30 6.29
N GLN A 15 7.39 5.35 5.19
CA GLN A 15 8.11 6.54 4.72
C GLN A 15 7.36 7.28 3.60
N ASP A 16 6.04 7.12 3.51
CA ASP A 16 5.22 7.89 2.57
C ASP A 16 5.23 9.38 2.94
N ARG A 17 5.85 10.20 2.08
CA ARG A 17 5.97 11.65 2.28
C ARG A 17 4.81 12.44 1.65
N MET A 18 3.89 11.77 0.97
CA MET A 18 2.69 12.40 0.42
C MET A 18 1.55 12.35 1.41
N TRP A 19 1.29 11.19 2.01
CA TRP A 19 0.21 11.00 2.98
C TRP A 19 0.66 10.16 4.17
N PRO A 20 0.05 10.33 5.34
CA PRO A 20 0.30 9.48 6.49
C PRO A 20 -0.37 8.10 6.32
N CYS A 21 0.06 7.33 5.32
CA CYS A 21 -0.58 6.09 4.89
C CYS A 21 -0.63 5.02 5.99
N GLY A 22 0.42 4.85 6.79
CA GLY A 22 0.41 3.96 7.96
C GLY A 22 -0.74 4.27 8.94
N PRO A 23 -0.77 5.48 9.55
CA PRO A 23 -1.87 5.87 10.44
C PRO A 23 -3.25 5.82 9.79
N MET A 24 -3.37 6.17 8.50
CA MET A 24 -4.65 6.07 7.77
C MET A 24 -5.11 4.62 7.64
N SER A 25 -4.21 3.69 7.33
CA SER A 25 -4.52 2.27 7.27
C SER A 25 -4.88 1.71 8.64
N GLU A 26 -4.23 2.13 9.73
CA GLU A 26 -4.63 1.72 11.08
C GLU A 26 -6.07 2.13 11.43
N VAL A 27 -6.49 3.35 11.04
CA VAL A 27 -7.88 3.79 11.19
C VAL A 27 -8.82 2.87 10.42
N ALA A 28 -8.47 2.49 9.20
CA ALA A 28 -9.27 1.61 8.36
C ALA A 28 -9.34 0.18 8.94
N THR A 29 -8.21 -0.42 9.32
CA THR A 29 -8.10 -1.73 9.97
C THR A 29 -8.95 -1.79 11.23
N ARG A 30 -8.89 -0.76 12.09
CA ARG A 30 -9.73 -0.68 13.30
C ARG A 30 -11.22 -0.70 12.96
N ARG A 31 -11.65 0.05 11.94
CA ARG A 31 -13.06 0.09 11.52
C ARG A 31 -13.52 -1.23 10.91
N LEU A 32 -12.67 -1.89 10.12
CA LEU A 32 -12.96 -3.21 9.54
C LEU A 32 -13.08 -4.27 10.63
N ALA A 33 -12.16 -4.28 11.60
CA ALA A 33 -12.22 -5.16 12.75
C ALA A 33 -13.49 -4.97 13.58
N ALA A 34 -13.86 -3.72 13.89
CA ALA A 34 -15.08 -3.39 14.64
C ALA A 34 -16.36 -3.82 13.91
N ALA A 35 -16.34 -3.83 12.57
CA ALA A 35 -17.46 -4.26 11.73
C ALA A 35 -17.47 -5.77 11.42
N GLY A 36 -16.48 -6.54 11.90
CA GLY A 36 -16.35 -7.97 11.61
C GLY A 36 -16.03 -8.28 10.14
N VAL A 37 -15.51 -7.31 9.39
CA VAL A 37 -15.12 -7.50 7.98
C VAL A 37 -13.76 -8.19 7.93
N ALA A 38 -13.66 -9.31 7.23
CA ALA A 38 -12.39 -10.01 7.00
C ALA A 38 -11.40 -9.07 6.30
N HIS A 39 -10.19 -8.95 6.84
CA HIS A 39 -9.19 -8.05 6.29
C HIS A 39 -7.76 -8.48 6.60
N GLU A 40 -6.84 -7.99 5.79
CA GLU A 40 -5.39 -8.09 5.96
C GLU A 40 -4.75 -6.73 5.76
N HIS A 41 -3.65 -6.47 6.47
CA HIS A 41 -2.89 -5.23 6.33
C HIS A 41 -1.39 -5.54 6.23
N LEU A 42 -0.82 -5.22 5.07
CA LEU A 42 0.61 -5.20 4.83
C LEU A 42 1.15 -3.78 5.04
N HIS A 43 2.15 -3.66 5.92
CA HIS A 43 2.83 -2.39 6.18
C HIS A 43 4.33 -2.49 5.91
N PHE A 44 4.82 -1.68 4.98
CA PHE A 44 6.22 -1.60 4.60
C PHE A 44 6.85 -0.34 5.20
N ALA A 45 7.42 -0.47 6.41
CA ALA A 45 7.91 0.66 7.20
C ALA A 45 8.89 1.58 6.46
N GLU A 46 9.78 0.99 5.65
CA GLU A 46 10.85 1.71 4.93
C GLU A 46 10.46 2.18 3.53
N ALA A 47 9.29 1.78 3.03
CA ALA A 47 8.85 2.15 1.69
C ALA A 47 8.17 3.52 1.69
N GLY A 48 8.25 4.22 0.57
CA GLY A 48 7.58 5.48 0.31
C GLY A 48 6.24 5.29 -0.40
N HIS A 49 5.78 6.37 -1.00
CA HIS A 49 4.52 6.44 -1.74
C HIS A 49 4.40 5.48 -2.95
N PRO A 50 5.44 5.26 -3.78
CA PRO A 50 5.24 4.64 -5.10
C PRO A 50 5.25 3.09 -5.03
N ILE A 51 4.40 2.49 -4.19
CA ILE A 51 4.35 1.03 -3.99
C ILE A 51 3.21 0.30 -4.69
N ALA A 52 2.27 1.05 -5.29
CA ALA A 52 1.09 0.50 -5.97
C ALA A 52 1.31 -0.02 -7.43
N PRO A 53 2.24 0.51 -8.24
CA PRO A 53 2.42 0.03 -9.62
C PRO A 53 2.88 -1.43 -9.71
N PRO A 54 2.71 -2.09 -10.88
CA PRO A 54 3.24 -3.43 -11.13
C PRO A 54 4.73 -3.56 -10.78
N PRO A 55 5.20 -4.77 -10.41
CA PRO A 55 6.54 -4.98 -9.92
C PRO A 55 7.57 -4.89 -11.04
N TYR A 56 8.85 -4.80 -10.68
CA TYR A 56 10.01 -4.86 -11.58
C TYR A 56 10.18 -3.70 -12.56
N GLY A 57 9.32 -2.68 -12.52
CA GLY A 57 9.63 -1.36 -13.09
C GLY A 57 10.72 -0.65 -12.28
N PRO A 58 11.26 0.48 -12.79
CA PRO A 58 12.18 1.30 -12.02
C PRO A 58 11.53 1.74 -10.71
N ALA A 59 12.34 1.82 -9.64
CA ALA A 59 11.91 2.28 -8.31
C ALA A 59 12.75 3.49 -7.85
N THR A 60 13.44 4.12 -8.79
CA THR A 60 14.31 5.27 -8.57
C THR A 60 13.56 6.59 -8.62
N GLU A 61 12.26 6.59 -8.96
CA GLU A 61 11.40 7.77 -8.94
C GLU A 61 11.04 8.16 -7.49
N LEU A 62 12.00 8.76 -6.78
CA LEU A 62 11.79 9.26 -5.41
C LEU A 62 11.23 10.69 -5.39
N VAL A 63 11.14 11.34 -6.55
CA VAL A 63 10.64 12.70 -6.69
C VAL A 63 9.64 12.76 -7.83
N SER A 64 8.52 13.44 -7.61
CA SER A 64 7.50 13.70 -8.62
C SER A 64 7.32 15.21 -8.85
N PRO A 65 7.27 15.68 -10.10
CA PRO A 65 7.08 17.11 -10.37
C PRO A 65 5.67 17.57 -9.98
N GLY A 66 5.58 18.71 -9.31
CA GLY A 66 4.35 19.43 -9.01
C GLY A 66 4.37 20.87 -9.56
N PRO A 67 3.25 21.61 -9.45
CA PRO A 67 3.19 23.01 -9.88
C PRO A 67 4.13 23.88 -9.04
N GLY A 68 5.32 24.21 -9.58
CA GLY A 68 6.33 25.02 -8.92
C GLY A 68 7.04 24.34 -7.73
N VAL A 69 6.86 23.03 -7.55
CA VAL A 69 7.43 22.26 -6.44
C VAL A 69 7.87 20.88 -6.92
N ALA A 70 8.80 20.26 -6.20
CA ALA A 70 9.14 18.85 -6.35
C ALA A 70 8.61 18.09 -5.13
N PHE A 71 7.75 17.11 -5.36
CA PHE A 71 7.21 16.26 -4.32
C PHE A 71 8.17 15.14 -4.00
N ASP A 72 8.52 15.02 -2.74
CA ASP A 72 9.27 13.88 -2.25
C ASP A 72 8.33 12.69 -2.05
N MET A 73 8.62 11.58 -2.71
CA MET A 73 7.81 10.36 -2.67
C MET A 73 8.21 9.45 -1.50
N GLY A 74 9.38 9.68 -0.89
CA GLY A 74 9.87 8.95 0.27
C GLY A 74 10.36 7.52 0.01
N GLY A 75 10.86 6.91 1.09
CA GLY A 75 11.52 5.60 1.07
C GLY A 75 12.86 5.59 0.33
N THR A 76 13.34 4.39 0.01
CA THR A 76 14.54 4.17 -0.80
C THR A 76 14.21 3.33 -2.03
N PRO A 77 15.02 3.36 -3.10
CA PRO A 77 14.74 2.56 -4.30
C PRO A 77 14.63 1.06 -3.99
N ALA A 78 15.50 0.54 -3.12
CA ALA A 78 15.47 -0.85 -2.69
C ALA A 78 14.19 -1.17 -1.89
N ALA A 79 13.84 -0.35 -0.90
CA ALA A 79 12.62 -0.56 -0.10
C ALA A 79 11.35 -0.47 -0.96
N ASN A 80 11.29 0.50 -1.88
CA ASN A 80 10.17 0.68 -2.80
C ASN A 80 10.04 -0.51 -3.78
N ALA A 81 11.15 -0.99 -4.35
CA ALA A 81 11.15 -2.16 -5.21
C ALA A 81 10.67 -3.43 -4.47
N THR A 82 11.17 -3.67 -3.25
CA THR A 82 10.76 -4.79 -2.42
C THR A 82 9.28 -4.72 -2.06
N ALA A 83 8.79 -3.55 -1.62
CA ALA A 83 7.40 -3.35 -1.26
C ALA A 83 6.45 -3.54 -2.46
N ARG A 84 6.82 -3.04 -3.65
CA ARG A 84 6.06 -3.27 -4.89
C ARG A 84 5.97 -4.75 -5.24
N ALA A 85 7.11 -5.45 -5.22
CA ALA A 85 7.16 -6.88 -5.54
C ALA A 85 6.30 -7.71 -4.56
N ALA A 86 6.44 -7.46 -3.27
CA ALA A 86 5.68 -8.16 -2.24
C ALA A 86 4.18 -7.80 -2.28
N GLY A 87 3.85 -6.51 -2.38
CA GLY A 87 2.48 -6.01 -2.44
C GLY A 87 1.73 -6.51 -3.66
N TRP A 88 2.36 -6.51 -4.84
CA TRP A 88 1.76 -7.04 -6.06
C TRP A 88 1.48 -8.54 -5.96
N ARG A 89 2.47 -9.31 -5.49
CA ARG A 89 2.30 -10.75 -5.30
C ARG A 89 1.14 -11.05 -4.34
N ARG A 90 1.08 -10.35 -3.20
CA ARG A 90 -0.02 -10.54 -2.25
C ARG A 90 -1.36 -10.14 -2.82
N ALA A 91 -1.44 -9.05 -3.59
CA ALA A 91 -2.69 -8.62 -4.22
C ALA A 91 -3.24 -9.71 -5.15
N ILE A 92 -2.39 -10.37 -5.94
CA ILE A 92 -2.80 -11.50 -6.78
C ILE A 92 -3.27 -12.68 -5.93
N GLU A 93 -2.47 -13.11 -4.94
CA GLU A 93 -2.81 -14.21 -4.03
C GLU A 93 -4.16 -13.96 -3.33
N PHE A 94 -4.36 -12.75 -2.80
CA PHE A 94 -5.58 -12.36 -2.11
C PHE A 94 -6.81 -12.41 -3.02
N LEU A 95 -6.68 -11.92 -4.26
CA LEU A 95 -7.75 -12.00 -5.25
C LEU A 95 -8.03 -13.45 -5.64
N SER A 96 -7.01 -14.28 -5.83
CA SER A 96 -7.18 -15.72 -6.10
C SER A 96 -7.91 -16.44 -4.97
N GLU A 97 -7.58 -16.14 -3.70
CA GLU A 97 -8.23 -16.73 -2.52
C GLU A 97 -9.72 -16.37 -2.40
N HIS A 98 -10.11 -15.15 -2.82
CA HIS A 98 -11.45 -14.62 -2.57
C HIS A 98 -12.36 -14.57 -3.82
N LEU A 99 -11.79 -14.73 -5.02
CA LEU A 99 -12.50 -14.67 -6.30
C LEU A 99 -12.24 -15.90 -7.19
N GLY A 100 -11.22 -16.71 -6.89
CA GLY A 100 -10.99 -17.98 -7.58
C GLY A 100 -12.09 -18.98 -7.23
N ALA A 101 -12.72 -19.56 -8.25
CA ALA A 101 -13.71 -20.64 -8.10
C ALA A 101 -13.08 -21.93 -7.55
#